data_AF-A0A939I210-F1
#
_entry.id   AF-A0A939I210-F1
#
_cell.length_a   1.000
_cell.length_b   1.000
_cell.length_c   1.000
_cell.angle_alpha   90.00
_cell.angle_beta   90.00
_cell.angle_gamma   90.00
#
_symmetry.space_group_name_H-M   'P 1'
#
loop_
_entity.id
_entity.type
_entity.pdbx_description
1 polymer ?
#
loop_
_entity_poly.entity_id
_entity_poly.type
_entity_poly.pdbx_seq_one_letter_code
_entity_poly.pdbx_strand_id
1 'polypeptide(L)'
;MKDEGFTRITTAAVRSNLLEVTTEVMVQGTRFVLQEAGTDVGAIVPDREFEKLCNLMGKLKPSQYSPEEEAYYEDDIAIHCMYPDEIVAAFDDIIAAVRYENEVFGILPIENMGGQEVDIFMPEAIVMSCDRFWVPEYLFVK
;
A
#
# COMPACT_ATOMS: atom_id res chain seq x y z
N MET A 1 -2.99 -0.02 24.56
CA MET A 1 -3.22 0.30 23.14
C MET A 1 -2.08 1.22 22.73
N LYS A 2 -1.05 0.68 22.07
CA LYS A 2 -0.05 1.51 21.41
C LYS A 2 -0.68 1.97 20.11
N ASP A 3 -0.67 3.28 19.85
CA ASP A 3 -0.86 3.79 18.49
C ASP A 3 0.22 3.16 17.62
N GLU A 4 -0.11 2.11 16.87
CA GLU A 4 0.82 1.55 15.89
C GLU A 4 0.59 2.31 14.57
N GLY A 5 1.09 3.55 14.58
CA GLY A 5 1.30 4.34 13.38
C GLY A 5 2.35 3.71 12.47
N PHE A 6 2.68 4.38 11.38
CA PHE A 6 3.62 3.86 10.40
C PHE A 6 5.04 3.73 10.95
N THR A 7 5.64 2.57 10.73
CA THR A 7 7.07 2.32 10.92
C THR A 7 7.83 2.87 9.72
N ARG A 8 8.83 3.72 9.95
CA ARG A 8 9.67 4.25 8.87
C ARG A 8 10.83 3.30 8.58
N ILE A 9 11.05 3.01 7.31
CA ILE A 9 12.12 2.13 6.83
C ILE A 9 12.72 2.71 5.56
N THR A 10 14.03 2.56 5.36
CA THR A 10 14.69 3.08 4.16
C THR A 10 14.41 2.19 2.96
N THR A 11 14.34 2.78 1.76
CA THR A 11 14.20 2.05 0.50
C THR A 11 15.29 0.99 0.32
N ALA A 12 16.53 1.29 0.71
CA ALA A 12 17.64 0.35 0.67
C ALA A 12 17.45 -0.86 1.62
N ALA A 13 16.90 -0.64 2.82
CA ALA A 13 16.62 -1.72 3.76
C ALA A 13 15.49 -2.62 3.26
N VAL A 14 14.43 -2.02 2.69
CA VAL A 14 13.34 -2.78 2.07
C VAL A 14 13.83 -3.61 0.89
N ARG A 15 14.62 -3.04 -0.02
CA ARG A 15 15.15 -3.78 -1.17
C ARG A 15 15.98 -4.99 -0.77
N SER A 16 16.70 -4.90 0.36
CA SER A 16 17.54 -5.98 0.86
C SER A 16 16.76 -7.05 1.62
N ASN A 17 15.60 -6.71 2.20
CA ASN A 17 14.83 -7.56 3.11
C ASN A 17 13.33 -7.62 2.75
N LEU A 18 12.98 -7.51 1.47
CA LEU A 18 11.58 -7.36 1.04
C LEU A 18 10.66 -8.48 1.55
N LEU A 19 11.15 -9.72 1.58
CA LEU A 19 10.39 -10.87 2.07
C LEU A 19 10.05 -10.74 3.56
N GLU A 20 10.99 -10.27 4.39
CA GLU A 20 10.78 -10.07 5.81
C GLU A 20 9.76 -8.94 6.03
N VAL A 21 9.94 -7.81 5.33
CA VAL A 21 9.01 -6.67 5.37
C VAL A 21 7.60 -7.10 4.95
N THR A 22 7.48 -7.85 3.85
CA THR A 22 6.18 -8.35 3.37
C THR A 22 5.55 -9.32 4.36
N THR A 23 6.35 -10.19 4.98
CA THR A 23 5.88 -11.11 6.02
C THR A 23 5.37 -10.34 7.24
N GLU A 24 6.05 -9.29 7.68
CA GLU A 24 5.58 -8.44 8.78
C GLU A 24 4.28 -7.71 8.43
N VAL A 25 4.17 -7.17 7.22
CA VAL A 25 2.94 -6.53 6.72
C VAL A 25 1.78 -7.51 6.75
N MET A 26 1.97 -8.71 6.18
CA MET A 26 0.94 -9.74 6.07
C MET A 26 0.55 -10.29 7.45
N VAL A 27 1.52 -10.76 8.25
CA VAL A 27 1.26 -11.51 9.49
C VAL A 27 0.93 -10.57 10.65
N GLN A 28 1.65 -9.46 10.77
CA GLN A 28 1.53 -8.55 11.91
C GLN A 28 0.64 -7.35 11.60
N GLY A 29 0.33 -7.12 10.31
CA GLY A 29 -0.41 -5.93 9.89
C GLY A 29 0.43 -4.66 9.93
N THR A 30 1.76 -4.79 9.97
CA THR A 30 2.67 -3.64 10.06
C THR A 30 2.51 -2.75 8.84
N ARG A 31 2.54 -1.43 9.06
CA ARG A 31 2.47 -0.42 8.00
C ARG A 31 3.81 0.27 7.89
N PHE A 32 4.44 0.22 6.73
CA PHE A 32 5.74 0.83 6.52
C PHE A 32 5.63 2.09 5.68
N VAL A 33 6.30 3.16 6.09
CA VAL A 33 6.62 4.32 5.24
C VAL A 33 8.04 4.15 4.73
N LEU A 34 8.18 4.20 3.41
CA LEU A 34 9.43 4.09 2.69
C LEU A 34 10.11 5.45 2.65
N GLN A 35 11.37 5.50 3.08
CA GLN A 35 12.17 6.73 3.11
C GLN A 35 13.39 6.64 2.19
N GLU A 36 13.60 7.72 1.43
CA GLU A 36 14.81 7.94 0.65
C GLU A 36 15.37 9.33 0.97
N ALA A 37 16.63 9.41 1.38
CA ALA A 37 17.28 10.65 1.79
C ALA A 37 16.46 11.50 2.80
N GLY A 38 15.73 10.84 3.70
CA GLY A 38 14.88 11.48 4.71
C GLY A 38 13.53 12.00 4.20
N THR A 39 13.18 11.73 2.94
CA THR A 39 11.87 12.04 2.36
C THR A 39 11.03 10.78 2.29
N ASP A 40 9.74 10.90 2.63
CA ASP A 40 8.76 9.82 2.48
C ASP A 40 8.44 9.67 0.98
N VAL A 41 8.62 8.46 0.42
CA VAL A 41 8.50 8.20 -1.03
C VAL A 41 7.43 7.19 -1.40
N GLY A 42 6.83 6.53 -0.40
CA GLY A 42 5.77 5.55 -0.58
C GLY A 42 5.49 4.79 0.71
N ALA A 43 4.53 3.88 0.68
CA ALA A 43 4.18 3.04 1.81
C ALA A 43 3.97 1.60 1.36
N ILE A 44 4.23 0.65 2.27
CA ILE A 44 3.84 -0.76 2.14
C ILE A 44 2.84 -1.05 3.25
N VAL A 45 1.63 -1.46 2.86
CA VAL A 45 0.52 -1.70 3.78
C VAL A 45 -0.18 -3.02 3.49
N PRO A 46 -0.93 -3.60 4.44
CA PRO A 46 -1.71 -4.81 4.17
C PRO A 46 -2.80 -4.54 3.11
N ASP A 47 -3.07 -5.51 2.25
CA ASP A 47 -4.11 -5.37 1.20
C ASP A 47 -5.49 -5.00 1.77
N ARG A 48 -5.90 -5.65 2.87
CA ARG A 48 -7.12 -5.31 3.62
C ARG A 48 -7.22 -3.83 4.04
N GLU A 49 -6.12 -3.10 4.15
CA GLU A 49 -6.15 -1.66 4.44
C GLU A 49 -6.38 -0.84 3.18
N PHE A 50 -5.74 -1.23 2.08
CA PHE A 50 -5.97 -0.65 0.78
C PHE A 50 -7.44 -0.81 0.35
N GLU A 51 -8.02 -2.00 0.48
CA GLU A 51 -9.44 -2.23 0.20
C GLU A 51 -10.36 -1.33 1.03
N LYS A 52 -10.03 -1.10 2.31
CA LYS A 52 -10.79 -0.19 3.18
C LYS A 52 -10.71 1.26 2.70
N LEU A 53 -9.53 1.70 2.26
CA LEU A 53 -9.35 3.04 1.69
C LEU A 53 -10.14 3.20 0.40
N CYS A 54 -10.04 2.25 -0.53
CA CYS A 54 -10.83 2.25 -1.77
C CYS A 54 -12.33 2.29 -1.48
N ASN A 55 -12.80 1.46 -0.56
CA ASN A 55 -14.20 1.45 -0.14
C ASN A 55 -14.66 2.77 0.48
N LEU A 56 -13.80 3.44 1.26
CA LEU A 56 -14.13 4.76 1.81
C LEU A 56 -14.14 5.82 0.72
N MET A 57 -13.14 5.85 -0.15
CA MET A 57 -13.07 6.79 -1.27
C MET A 57 -14.31 6.68 -2.16
N GLY A 58 -14.78 5.47 -2.47
CA GLY A 58 -16.03 5.26 -3.20
C GLY A 58 -17.30 5.72 -2.47
N LYS A 59 -17.25 5.92 -1.15
CA LYS A 59 -18.36 6.44 -0.34
C LYS A 59 -18.30 7.95 -0.10
N LEU A 60 -17.14 8.58 -0.29
CA LEU A 60 -16.98 10.02 -0.14
C LEU A 60 -17.68 10.72 -1.30
N LYS A 61 -18.65 11.57 -0.97
CA LYS A 61 -19.30 12.46 -1.95
C LYS A 61 -18.64 13.82 -1.91
N PRO A 62 -18.48 14.49 -3.07
CA PRO A 62 -18.05 15.89 -3.09
C PRO A 62 -18.92 16.74 -2.18
N SER A 63 -18.30 17.68 -1.48
CA SER A 63 -19.03 18.65 -0.67
C SER A 63 -19.97 19.45 -1.56
N GLN A 64 -21.20 19.75 -1.09
CA GLN A 64 -22.12 20.68 -1.74
C GLN A 64 -21.56 22.11 -1.91
N TYR A 65 -20.41 22.39 -1.29
CA TYR A 65 -19.70 23.66 -1.37
C TYR A 65 -18.45 23.59 -2.25
N SER A 66 -18.13 22.44 -2.85
CA SER A 66 -17.08 22.33 -3.86
C SER A 66 -17.65 22.73 -5.23
N PRO A 67 -16.96 23.59 -6.00
CA PRO A 67 -17.34 23.86 -7.38
C PRO A 67 -17.30 22.54 -8.16
N GLU A 68 -18.40 22.23 -8.85
CA GLU A 68 -18.64 20.98 -9.56
C GLU A 68 -17.52 20.71 -10.59
N GLU A 69 -16.65 19.74 -10.30
CA GLU A 69 -15.92 18.98 -11.31
C GLU A 69 -16.19 17.50 -11.03
N GLU A 70 -17.37 17.02 -11.44
CA GLU A 70 -17.65 15.59 -11.53
C GLU A 70 -16.94 15.01 -12.76
N ALA A 71 -15.69 14.62 -12.57
CA ALA A 71 -15.13 13.47 -13.28
C ALA A 71 -15.09 12.32 -12.28
N TYR A 72 -16.24 11.63 -12.13
CA TYR A 72 -16.25 10.31 -11.51
C TYR A 72 -15.47 9.39 -12.45
N TYR A 73 -14.18 9.17 -12.16
CA TYR A 73 -13.38 8.18 -12.86
C TYR A 73 -13.89 6.78 -12.45
N GLU A 74 -14.79 6.22 -13.26
CA GLU A 74 -15.19 4.80 -13.26
C GLU A 74 -14.07 3.89 -13.83
N ASP A 75 -12.81 4.24 -13.62
CA ASP A 75 -11.72 3.36 -14.02
C ASP A 75 -11.41 2.46 -12.82
N ASP A 76 -11.81 1.19 -12.93
CA ASP A 76 -11.29 0.12 -12.09
C ASP A 76 -9.76 0.22 -12.11
N ILE A 77 -9.17 0.75 -11.02
CA ILE A 77 -7.71 0.88 -10.89
C ILE A 77 -7.16 -0.54 -10.80
N ALA A 78 -6.72 -1.08 -11.94
CA ALA A 78 -6.06 -2.37 -11.99
C ALA A 78 -4.76 -2.29 -11.17
N ILE A 79 -4.62 -3.18 -10.19
CA ILE A 79 -3.40 -3.25 -9.36
C ILE A 79 -2.40 -4.17 -10.04
N HIS A 80 -1.18 -3.67 -10.26
CA HIS A 80 -0.08 -4.47 -10.79
C HIS A 80 0.43 -5.43 -9.71
N CYS A 81 0.05 -6.70 -9.78
CA CYS A 81 0.50 -7.72 -8.84
C CYS A 81 1.78 -8.41 -9.34
N MET A 82 2.82 -8.47 -8.52
CA MET A 82 4.13 -9.02 -8.86
C MET A 82 4.68 -9.88 -7.70
N TYR A 83 5.51 -10.85 -8.03
CA TYR A 83 6.24 -11.62 -7.02
C TYR A 83 7.39 -10.80 -6.40
N PRO A 84 7.83 -11.13 -5.17
CA PRO A 84 8.84 -10.34 -4.47
C PRO A 84 10.16 -10.17 -5.23
N ASP A 85 10.61 -11.18 -5.97
CA ASP A 85 11.83 -11.12 -6.79
C ASP A 85 11.70 -10.14 -7.96
N GLU A 86 10.53 -10.09 -8.60
CA GLU A 86 10.21 -9.12 -9.65
C GLU A 86 10.18 -7.69 -9.10
N ILE A 87 9.58 -7.49 -7.92
CA ILE A 87 9.59 -6.20 -7.22
C ILE A 87 11.03 -5.75 -6.90
N VAL A 88 11.89 -6.65 -6.42
CA VAL A 88 13.30 -6.31 -6.12
C VAL A 88 14.07 -5.94 -7.39
N ALA A 89 13.79 -6.62 -8.50
CA ALA A 89 14.42 -6.36 -9.78
C ALA A 89 14.03 -4.98 -10.35
N ALA A 90 12.76 -4.58 -10.19
CA ALA A 90 12.20 -3.32 -10.68
C ALA A 90 12.02 -2.24 -9.59
N PHE A 91 12.68 -2.40 -8.43
CA PHE A 91 12.34 -1.64 -7.23
C PHE A 91 12.40 -0.12 -7.42
N ASP A 92 13.47 0.37 -8.05
CA ASP A 92 13.68 1.81 -8.25
C ASP A 92 12.60 2.40 -9.20
N ASP A 93 12.21 1.65 -10.23
CA ASP A 93 11.14 2.04 -11.17
C ASP A 93 9.76 2.03 -10.50
N ILE A 94 9.48 1.01 -9.67
CA ILE A 94 8.24 0.92 -8.89
C ILE A 94 8.10 2.10 -7.95
N ILE A 95 9.15 2.45 -7.20
CA ILE A 95 9.11 3.59 -6.28
C ILE A 95 8.91 4.90 -7.05
N ALA A 96 9.53 5.06 -8.22
CA ALA A 96 9.29 6.22 -9.07
C ALA A 96 7.83 6.29 -9.56
N ALA A 97 7.25 5.19 -10.04
CA ALA A 97 5.86 5.12 -10.48
C ALA A 97 4.88 5.41 -9.33
N VAL A 98 5.11 4.80 -8.16
CA VAL A 98 4.33 5.06 -6.94
C VAL A 98 4.36 6.53 -6.56
N ARG A 99 5.53 7.16 -6.62
CA ARG A 99 5.74 8.54 -6.15
C ARG A 99 5.22 9.59 -7.14
N TYR A 100 5.51 9.42 -8.42
CA TYR A 100 5.31 10.47 -9.43
C TYR A 100 4.09 10.24 -10.30
N GLU A 101 3.66 8.99 -10.44
CA GLU A 101 2.52 8.59 -11.27
C GLU A 101 1.33 8.11 -10.41
N ASN A 102 1.53 8.06 -9.09
CA ASN A 102 0.54 7.60 -8.11
C ASN A 102 0.09 6.15 -8.39
N GLU A 103 0.95 5.32 -8.99
CA GLU A 103 0.66 3.92 -9.28
C GLU A 103 0.56 3.06 -8.02
N VAL A 104 -0.12 1.91 -8.14
CA VAL A 104 -0.30 0.95 -7.04
C VAL A 104 0.15 -0.43 -7.47
N PHE A 105 0.96 -1.06 -6.62
CA PHE A 105 1.50 -2.39 -6.86
C PHE A 105 1.10 -3.34 -5.74
N GLY A 106 0.68 -4.54 -6.10
CA GLY A 106 0.45 -5.65 -5.18
C GLY A 106 1.67 -6.55 -5.11
N ILE A 107 2.06 -6.94 -3.91
CA ILE A 107 3.09 -7.94 -3.66
C ILE A 107 2.38 -9.26 -3.39
N LEU A 108 2.56 -10.21 -4.31
CA LEU A 108 2.05 -11.57 -4.16
C LEU A 108 2.84 -12.31 -3.08
N PRO A 109 2.18 -13.12 -2.24
CA PRO A 109 2.87 -13.96 -1.28
C PRO A 109 3.56 -15.14 -2.01
N ILE A 110 4.55 -15.73 -1.34
CA ILE A 110 5.14 -17.01 -1.76
C ILE A 110 4.56 -18.15 -0.92
N GLU A 111 4.65 -19.38 -1.41
CA GLU A 111 4.18 -20.56 -0.67
C GLU A 111 4.79 -20.61 0.74
N ASN A 112 3.94 -20.82 1.76
CA ASN A 112 4.31 -20.90 3.17
C ASN A 112 4.98 -19.65 3.76
N MET A 113 4.80 -18.47 3.16
CA MET A 113 5.25 -17.21 3.74
C MET A 113 4.66 -17.02 5.14
N GLY A 114 5.50 -16.71 6.13
CA GLY A 114 5.06 -16.51 7.51
C GLY A 114 4.44 -17.76 8.20
N GLY A 115 4.57 -18.95 7.61
CA GLY A 115 4.01 -20.19 8.16
C GLY A 115 2.48 -20.30 8.05
N GLN A 116 1.85 -19.53 7.16
CA GLN A 116 0.41 -19.54 6.91
C GLN A 116 0.11 -20.08 5.50
N GLU A 117 -1.03 -20.77 5.35
CA GLU A 117 -1.60 -21.02 4.02
C GLU A 117 -2.14 -19.70 3.49
N VAL A 118 -1.61 -19.27 2.34
CA VAL A 118 -1.88 -17.98 1.72
C VAL A 118 -2.36 -18.20 0.29
N ASP A 119 -3.30 -17.37 -0.17
CA ASP A 119 -3.72 -17.41 -1.57
C ASP A 119 -2.66 -16.74 -2.44
N ILE A 120 -1.90 -17.55 -3.17
CA ILE A 120 -0.79 -17.08 -4.00
C ILE A 120 -1.23 -16.28 -5.25
N PHE A 121 -2.54 -16.15 -5.48
CA PHE A 121 -3.09 -15.38 -6.60
C PHE A 121 -3.60 -13.99 -6.19
N MET A 122 -3.60 -13.67 -4.89
CA MET A 122 -4.04 -12.38 -4.37
C MET A 122 -2.86 -11.66 -3.68
N PRO A 123 -2.74 -10.33 -3.79
CA PRO A 123 -1.70 -9.60 -3.08
C PRO A 123 -1.99 -9.56 -1.59
N GLU A 124 -0.95 -9.70 -0.77
CA GLU A 124 -1.06 -9.60 0.70
C GLU A 124 -0.50 -8.27 1.24
N ALA A 125 0.35 -7.62 0.45
CA ALA A 125 0.87 -6.29 0.72
C ALA A 125 0.74 -5.41 -0.52
N ILE A 126 0.52 -4.11 -0.29
CA ILE A 126 0.33 -3.10 -1.33
C ILE A 126 1.39 -2.03 -1.17
N VAL A 127 2.08 -1.71 -2.27
CA VAL A 127 2.95 -0.54 -2.41
C VAL A 127 2.16 0.59 -3.05
N MET A 128 2.11 1.73 -2.38
CA MET A 128 1.28 2.88 -2.80
C MET A 128 1.88 4.20 -2.32
N SER A 129 1.43 5.32 -2.89
CA SER A 129 1.86 6.65 -2.44
C SER A 129 1.40 6.92 -1.00
N CYS A 130 2.24 7.61 -0.23
CA CYS A 130 1.83 8.14 1.08
C CYS A 130 0.70 9.18 0.95
N ASP A 131 0.57 9.86 -0.19
CA ASP A 131 -0.46 10.86 -0.41
C ASP A 131 -1.86 10.25 -0.52
N ARG A 132 -1.95 8.94 -0.80
CA ARG A 132 -3.21 8.19 -0.74
C ARG A 132 -3.65 7.91 0.71
N PHE A 133 -2.84 8.29 1.72
CA PHE A 133 -3.17 8.15 3.14
C PHE A 133 -3.53 9.49 3.81
N TRP A 134 -4.76 9.55 4.35
CA TRP A 134 -5.06 10.04 5.72
C TRP A 134 -6.53 9.76 6.03
N VAL A 135 -6.84 8.58 6.58
CA VAL A 135 -8.17 8.30 7.11
C VAL A 135 -8.05 7.85 8.56
N PRO A 136 -8.43 8.71 9.52
CA PRO A 136 -8.45 8.34 10.93
C PRO A 136 -9.30 7.10 11.21
N GLU A 137 -8.81 6.22 12.11
CA GLU A 137 -9.50 4.97 12.45
C GLU A 137 -10.97 5.18 12.91
N TYR A 138 -11.27 6.34 13.50
CA TYR A 138 -12.63 6.71 13.95
C TYR A 138 -13.64 6.95 12.81
N LEU A 139 -13.19 7.11 11.56
CA LEU A 139 -14.07 7.19 10.41
C LEU A 139 -14.58 5.80 9.96
N PHE A 140 -14.02 4.73 10.53
CA PHE A 140 -14.37 3.35 10.21
C PHE A 140 -15.27 2.67 11.27
N VAL A 141 -15.92 3.44 12.15
CA VAL A 141 -16.87 2.89 13.13
C VAL A 141 -18.11 2.37 12.40
N LYS A 142 -18.39 1.07 12.55
CA LYS A 142 -19.70 0.47 12.30
C LYS A 142 -20.61 0.68 13.50
#